data_AF-A0A560RF93-F1
#
_entry.id   AF-A0A560RF93-F1
#
_cell.length_a   1.000
_cell.length_b   1.000
_cell.length_c   1.000
_cell.angle_alpha   90.00
_cell.angle_beta   90.00
_cell.angle_gamma   90.00
#
_symmetry.space_group_name_H-M   'P 1'
#
loop_
_entity.id
_entity.type
_entity.pdbx_description
1 polymer ?
#
loop_
_entity_poly.entity_id
_entity_poly.type
_entity_poly.pdbx_seq_one_letter_code
_entity_poly.pdbx_strand_id
1 'polypeptide(L)'
;MTLLGVFPLDVVLPSFPALYDYFRTSASDIALSVSLFAIGLALSVVLVGPLSDLWGRKNLLLTGIAISMVGATGCLLSSEYGWFLLFRVIQAVGCGSFVLSQALIQDLFVGKEQERIRIWMTTGGGVFISISPLLGTWLQMHLGWEGSFYVFIVLAAIVWIKAGVLLKENPRSRNVALNVN
;
A
#
# COMPACT_ATOMS: atom_id res chain seq x y z
N MET A 1 -4.09 2.94 -7.31
CA MET A 1 -3.60 1.75 -6.59
C MET A 1 -2.08 1.76 -6.52
N THR A 2 -1.37 1.85 -7.65
CA THR A 2 0.11 1.89 -7.71
C THR A 2 0.75 2.97 -6.82
N LEU A 3 0.18 4.18 -6.79
CA LEU A 3 0.69 5.30 -5.96
C LEU A 3 0.59 5.03 -4.45
N LEU A 4 -0.38 4.23 -4.01
CA LEU A 4 -0.57 3.93 -2.59
C LEU A 4 0.50 3.00 -2.03
N GLY A 5 1.19 2.22 -2.86
CA GLY A 5 2.25 1.31 -2.36
C GLY A 5 3.48 2.04 -1.84
N VAL A 6 3.81 3.21 -2.43
CA VAL A 6 4.99 4.01 -2.06
C VAL A 6 4.65 5.14 -1.08
N PHE A 7 3.38 5.57 -1.03
CA PHE A 7 2.92 6.66 -0.17
C PHE A 7 3.34 6.53 1.31
N PRO A 8 3.18 5.36 1.99
CA PRO A 8 3.52 5.24 3.40
C PRO A 8 5.01 5.33 3.71
N LEU A 9 5.88 5.30 2.70
CA LEU A 9 7.31 5.53 2.87
C LEU A 9 7.61 7.01 2.65
N ASP A 10 7.24 7.56 1.49
CA ASP A 10 7.71 8.89 1.11
C ASP A 10 7.07 10.03 1.90
N VAL A 11 5.75 9.94 2.14
CA VAL A 11 4.97 11.04 2.71
C VAL A 11 5.21 11.19 4.20
N VAL A 12 5.68 10.15 4.87
CA VAL A 12 5.98 10.21 6.31
C VAL A 12 7.40 10.69 6.63
N LEU A 13 8.32 10.71 5.65
CA LEU A 13 9.72 11.12 5.86
C LEU A 13 9.84 12.50 6.54
N PRO A 14 9.10 13.55 6.11
CA PRO A 14 9.17 14.87 6.75
C PRO A 14 8.67 14.86 8.20
N SER A 15 7.89 13.85 8.60
CA SER A 15 7.32 13.69 9.93
C SER A 15 8.26 12.96 10.91
N PHE A 16 9.44 12.51 10.48
CA PHE A 16 10.35 11.73 11.33
C PHE A 16 10.80 12.44 12.60
N PRO A 17 11.16 13.75 12.56
CA PRO A 17 11.49 14.48 13.78
C PRO A 17 10.32 14.49 14.77
N ALA A 18 9.09 14.65 14.28
CA ALA A 18 7.90 14.65 15.14
C ALA A 18 7.61 13.25 15.73
N LEU A 19 7.85 12.17 14.98
CA LEU A 19 7.75 10.80 15.51
C LEU A 19 8.82 10.51 16.56
N TYR A 20 10.04 11.00 16.36
CA TYR A 20 11.13 10.95 17.34
C TYR A 20 10.71 11.62 18.66
N ASP A 21 10.17 12.84 18.58
CA ASP A 21 9.74 13.61 19.75
C ASP A 21 8.52 12.97 20.45
N TYR A 22 7.54 12.49 19.67
CA TYR A 22 6.31 11.90 20.19
C TYR A 22 6.58 10.58 20.94
N PHE A 23 7.32 9.66 20.32
CA PHE A 23 7.64 8.37 20.92
C PHE A 23 8.81 8.42 21.90
N ARG A 24 9.51 9.57 22.01
CA ARG A 24 10.71 9.76 22.84
C ARG A 24 11.77 8.68 22.60
N THR A 25 11.96 8.34 21.33
CA THR A 25 12.83 7.24 20.89
C THR A 25 14.07 7.81 20.20
N SER A 26 14.99 6.99 19.70
CA SER A 26 16.16 7.46 18.96
C SER A 26 15.88 7.64 17.46
N ALA A 27 16.69 8.45 16.76
CA ALA A 27 16.62 8.55 15.30
C ALA A 27 16.88 7.20 14.60
N SER A 28 17.72 6.36 15.19
CA SER A 28 17.96 4.97 14.74
C SER A 28 16.70 4.12 14.83
N ASP A 29 15.86 4.32 15.85
CA ASP A 29 14.60 3.60 15.97
C ASP A 29 13.68 4.01 14.82
N ILE A 30 13.43 5.31 14.63
CA ILE A 30 12.58 5.77 13.51
C ILE A 30 13.09 5.26 12.16
N ALA A 31 14.42 5.22 11.93
CA ALA A 31 15.00 4.62 10.73
C ALA A 31 14.71 3.11 10.63
N LEU A 32 14.78 2.37 11.75
CA LEU A 32 14.40 0.96 11.82
C LEU A 32 12.94 0.73 11.44
N SER A 33 12.03 1.65 11.76
CA SER A 33 10.64 1.58 11.28
C SER A 33 10.55 1.58 9.75
N VAL A 34 11.37 2.38 9.07
CA VAL A 34 11.42 2.43 7.60
C VAL A 34 11.98 1.13 7.05
N SER A 35 13.08 0.65 7.63
CA SER A 35 13.71 -0.60 7.23
C SER A 35 12.76 -1.78 7.38
N LEU A 36 12.07 -1.90 8.51
CA LEU A 36 11.08 -2.94 8.74
C LEU A 36 9.89 -2.84 7.79
N PHE A 37 9.42 -1.62 7.50
CA PHE A 37 8.37 -1.43 6.49
C PHE A 37 8.84 -1.89 5.11
N ALA A 38 10.05 -1.48 4.68
CA ALA A 38 10.60 -1.87 3.38
C ALA A 38 10.81 -3.39 3.27
N ILE A 39 11.33 -4.04 4.32
CA ILE A 39 11.50 -5.49 4.39
C ILE A 39 10.13 -6.19 4.35
N GLY A 40 9.17 -5.75 5.16
CA GLY A 40 7.82 -6.30 5.18
C GLY A 40 7.11 -6.17 3.83
N LEU A 41 7.29 -5.03 3.17
CA LEU A 41 6.78 -4.79 1.82
C LEU A 41 7.43 -5.73 0.80
N ALA A 42 8.76 -5.85 0.83
CA ALA A 42 9.50 -6.73 -0.09
C ALA A 42 9.08 -8.19 0.07
N LEU A 43 8.98 -8.69 1.30
CA LEU A 43 8.50 -10.04 1.59
C LEU A 43 7.06 -10.24 1.10
N SER A 44 6.18 -9.26 1.35
CA SER A 44 4.80 -9.32 0.89
C SER A 44 4.69 -9.40 -0.63
N VAL A 45 5.45 -8.57 -1.36
CA VAL A 45 5.47 -8.59 -2.84
C VAL A 45 5.89 -9.96 -3.39
N VAL A 46 6.85 -10.64 -2.75
CA VAL A 46 7.27 -11.99 -3.15
C VAL A 46 6.14 -13.01 -2.92
N LEU A 47 5.46 -12.94 -1.77
CA LEU A 47 4.39 -13.87 -1.41
C LEU A 47 3.10 -13.65 -2.22
N VAL A 48 2.89 -12.42 -2.72
CA VAL A 48 1.67 -12.05 -3.45
C VAL A 48 1.47 -12.86 -4.74
N GLY A 49 2.54 -13.29 -5.41
CA GLY A 49 2.42 -14.13 -6.62
C GLY A 49 1.69 -15.46 -6.36
N PRO A 50 2.28 -16.36 -5.55
CA PRO A 50 1.63 -17.63 -5.21
C PRO A 50 0.26 -17.46 -4.53
N LEU A 51 0.12 -16.48 -3.63
CA LEU A 51 -1.16 -16.21 -2.96
C LEU A 51 -2.24 -15.76 -3.94
N SER A 52 -1.87 -14.98 -4.96
CA SER A 52 -2.79 -14.49 -5.98
C SER A 52 -3.37 -15.60 -6.83
N ASP A 53 -2.55 -16.62 -7.13
CA ASP A 53 -2.97 -17.77 -7.94
C ASP A 53 -3.93 -18.69 -7.15
N LEU A 54 -3.78 -18.75 -5.82
CA LEU A 54 -4.64 -19.54 -4.93
C LEU A 54 -5.96 -18.85 -4.57
N TRP A 55 -5.92 -17.57 -4.17
CA TRP A 55 -7.10 -16.85 -3.66
C TRP A 55 -7.78 -15.96 -4.71
N GLY A 56 -7.15 -15.80 -5.87
CA GLY A 56 -7.59 -14.91 -6.93
C GLY A 56 -7.12 -13.47 -6.71
N ARG A 57 -6.71 -12.82 -7.81
CA ARG A 57 -6.15 -11.47 -7.86
C ARG A 57 -7.01 -10.41 -7.17
N LYS A 58 -8.33 -10.43 -7.44
CA LYS A 58 -9.27 -9.44 -6.89
C LYS A 58 -9.36 -9.55 -5.37
N ASN A 59 -9.61 -10.76 -4.86
CA ASN A 59 -9.82 -10.98 -3.43
C ASN A 59 -8.56 -10.68 -2.64
N LEU A 60 -7.39 -11.11 -3.14
CA LEU A 60 -6.12 -10.80 -2.50
C LEU A 60 -5.84 -9.28 -2.49
N LEU A 61 -6.13 -8.57 -3.58
CA LEU A 61 -5.97 -7.12 -3.65
C LEU A 61 -6.88 -6.40 -2.64
N LEU A 62 -8.17 -6.73 -2.60
CA LEU A 62 -9.12 -6.10 -1.66
C LEU A 62 -8.76 -6.38 -0.20
N THR A 63 -8.36 -7.61 0.11
CA THR A 63 -7.90 -7.99 1.46
C THR A 63 -6.62 -7.25 1.83
N GLY A 64 -5.65 -7.15 0.93
CA GLY A 64 -4.40 -6.44 1.21
C GLY A 64 -4.61 -4.93 1.42
N ILE A 65 -5.52 -4.30 0.66
CA ILE A 65 -5.90 -2.91 0.89
C ILE A 65 -6.53 -2.76 2.29
N ALA A 66 -7.45 -3.65 2.67
CA ALA A 66 -8.07 -3.64 3.99
C ALA A 66 -7.02 -3.79 5.11
N ILE A 67 -6.09 -4.74 4.98
CA ILE A 67 -4.98 -4.93 5.92
C ILE A 67 -4.12 -3.67 6.01
N SER A 68 -3.84 -3.02 4.87
CA SER A 68 -3.04 -1.78 4.87
C SER A 68 -3.75 -0.65 5.62
N MET A 69 -5.07 -0.53 5.49
CA MET A 69 -5.88 0.44 6.25
C MET A 69 -5.86 0.13 7.74
N VAL A 70 -6.03 -1.14 8.12
CA VAL A 70 -5.98 -1.56 9.54
C VAL A 70 -4.60 -1.26 10.13
N GLY A 71 -3.52 -1.57 9.43
CA GLY A 71 -2.16 -1.23 9.87
C GLY A 71 -1.95 0.27 10.01
N ALA A 72 -2.43 1.07 9.05
CA ALA A 72 -2.35 2.53 9.13
C ALA A 72 -3.12 3.10 10.32
N THR A 73 -4.34 2.60 10.58
CA THR A 73 -5.15 2.99 11.73
C THR A 73 -4.49 2.57 13.04
N GLY A 74 -3.88 1.38 13.09
CA GLY A 74 -3.12 0.94 14.26
C GLY A 74 -1.93 1.84 14.57
N CYS A 75 -1.23 2.35 13.54
CA CYS A 75 -0.15 3.33 13.72
C CYS A 75 -0.65 4.68 14.26
N LEU A 76 -1.88 5.09 13.93
CA LEU A 76 -2.48 6.30 14.48
C LEU A 76 -2.86 6.15 15.96
N LEU A 77 -3.29 4.95 16.35
CA LEU A 77 -3.75 4.66 17.71
C LEU A 77 -2.63 4.23 18.64
N SER A 78 -1.42 3.98 18.13
CA SER A 78 -0.30 3.52 18.93
C SER A 78 0.32 4.67 19.75
N SER A 79 0.26 4.55 21.07
CA SER A 79 0.95 5.46 22.01
C SER A 79 2.37 5.01 22.34
N GLU A 80 2.72 3.75 22.05
CA GLU A 80 4.06 3.21 22.26
C GLU A 80 4.71 2.80 20.94
N TYR A 81 6.03 2.98 20.86
CA TYR A 81 6.81 2.74 19.66
C TYR A 81 6.78 1.27 19.19
N GLY A 82 6.76 0.32 20.12
CA GLY A 82 6.67 -1.11 19.78
C GLY A 82 5.38 -1.47 19.05
N TRP A 83 4.24 -0.92 19.50
CA TRP A 83 2.95 -1.09 18.81
C TRP A 83 2.93 -0.41 17.45
N PHE A 84 3.49 0.81 17.37
CA PHE A 84 3.66 1.52 16.10
C PHE A 84 4.42 0.67 15.07
N LEU A 85 5.53 0.06 15.47
CA LEU A 85 6.33 -0.83 14.62
C LEU A 85 5.55 -2.06 14.15
N LEU A 86 4.81 -2.70 15.05
CA LEU A 86 4.00 -3.87 14.70
C LEU A 86 2.96 -3.51 13.64
N PHE A 87 2.23 -2.42 13.85
CA PHE A 87 1.22 -1.94 12.90
C PHE A 87 1.82 -1.45 11.59
N ARG A 88 3.05 -0.90 11.62
CA ARG A 88 3.83 -0.57 10.42
C ARG A 88 4.12 -1.80 9.56
N VAL A 89 4.52 -2.91 10.19
CA VAL A 89 4.76 -4.17 9.47
C VAL A 89 3.45 -4.71 8.89
N ILE A 90 2.35 -4.67 9.65
CA ILE A 90 1.02 -5.07 9.15
C ILE A 90 0.62 -4.22 7.94
N GLN A 91 0.82 -2.90 8.03
CA GLN A 91 0.56 -1.98 6.93
C GLN A 91 1.39 -2.35 5.69
N ALA A 92 2.69 -2.61 5.86
CA ALA A 92 3.60 -3.01 4.78
C ALA A 92 3.16 -4.31 4.09
N VAL A 93 2.72 -5.31 4.87
CA VAL A 93 2.19 -6.56 4.34
C VAL A 93 0.96 -6.29 3.46
N GLY A 94 0.03 -5.47 3.93
CA GLY A 94 -1.14 -5.08 3.12
C GLY A 94 -0.75 -4.34 1.83
N CYS A 95 0.22 -3.43 1.90
CA CYS A 95 0.72 -2.67 0.75
C CYS A 95 1.32 -3.54 -0.35
N GLY A 96 1.88 -4.71 -0.04
CA GLY A 96 2.44 -5.61 -1.05
C GLY A 96 1.41 -6.04 -2.09
N SER A 97 0.13 -6.13 -1.72
CA SER A 97 -0.97 -6.47 -2.65
C SER A 97 -1.14 -5.45 -3.78
N PHE A 98 -0.70 -4.19 -3.62
CA PHE A 98 -0.86 -3.16 -4.64
C PHE A 98 -0.11 -3.48 -5.94
N VAL A 99 0.93 -4.34 -5.88
CA VAL A 99 1.66 -4.79 -7.07
C VAL A 99 0.75 -5.57 -8.04
N LEU A 100 -0.32 -6.22 -7.53
CA LEU A 100 -1.30 -6.92 -8.36
C LEU A 100 -2.02 -6.01 -9.34
N SER A 101 -2.04 -4.70 -9.08
CA SER A 101 -2.62 -3.72 -10.01
C SER A 101 -1.95 -3.77 -11.39
N GLN A 102 -0.62 -3.95 -11.43
CA GLN A 102 0.11 -4.09 -12.69
C GLN A 102 -0.24 -5.40 -13.39
N ALA A 103 -0.34 -6.48 -12.62
CA ALA A 103 -0.67 -7.80 -13.14
C ALA A 103 -2.11 -7.83 -13.72
N LEU A 104 -3.07 -7.18 -13.06
CA LEU A 104 -4.45 -7.03 -13.55
C LEU A 104 -4.52 -6.24 -14.86
N ILE A 105 -3.70 -5.20 -15.02
CA ILE A 105 -3.67 -4.42 -16.27
C ILE A 105 -3.12 -5.26 -17.42
N GLN A 106 -2.11 -6.09 -17.14
CA GLN A 106 -1.58 -7.02 -18.13
C GLN A 106 -2.61 -8.09 -18.53
N ASP A 107 -3.49 -8.49 -17.61
CA ASP A 107 -4.55 -9.46 -17.90
C ASP A 107 -5.74 -8.83 -18.66
N LEU A 108 -6.03 -7.54 -18.45
CA LEU A 108 -7.23 -6.86 -18.95
C LEU A 108 -7.04 -6.11 -20.27
N PHE A 109 -5.82 -5.71 -20.60
CA PHE A 109 -5.51 -4.92 -21.80
C PHE A 109 -4.47 -5.64 -22.68
N VAL A 110 -4.63 -5.55 -24.00
CA VAL A 110 -3.74 -6.21 -24.98
C VAL A 110 -3.19 -5.19 -25.99
N GLY A 111 -1.93 -5.34 -26.38
CA GLY A 111 -1.32 -4.56 -27.45
C GLY A 111 -0.98 -3.12 -27.05
N LYS A 112 -1.19 -2.15 -27.95
CA LYS A 112 -0.78 -0.75 -27.76
C LYS A 112 -1.43 -0.06 -26.56
N GLU A 113 -2.63 -0.46 -26.16
CA GLU A 113 -3.30 0.11 -24.99
C GLU A 113 -2.61 -0.30 -23.68
N GLN A 114 -2.17 -1.55 -23.57
CA GLN A 114 -1.43 -2.06 -22.42
C GLN A 114 -0.12 -1.30 -22.21
N GLU A 115 0.63 -1.11 -23.30
CA GLU A 115 1.88 -0.35 -23.28
C GLU A 115 1.65 1.10 -22.85
N ARG A 116 0.63 1.76 -23.43
CA ARG A 116 0.27 3.14 -23.08
C ARG A 116 -0.10 3.28 -21.60
N ILE A 117 -0.94 2.39 -21.06
CA ILE A 117 -1.33 2.43 -19.63
C ILE A 117 -0.10 2.19 -18.75
N ARG A 118 0.79 1.26 -19.12
CA ARG A 118 2.00 0.96 -18.35
C ARG A 118 2.97 2.14 -18.30
N ILE A 119 3.14 2.85 -19.43
CA ILE A 119 3.92 4.10 -19.47
C ILE A 119 3.30 5.12 -18.53
N TRP A 120 1.98 5.37 -18.65
CA TRP A 120 1.29 6.31 -17.75
C TRP A 120 1.43 5.95 -16.28
N MET A 121 1.36 4.67 -15.92
CA MET A 121 1.55 4.24 -14.53
C MET A 121 2.97 4.47 -14.03
N THR A 122 3.97 4.17 -14.86
CA THR A 122 5.38 4.36 -14.49
C THR A 122 5.71 5.84 -14.37
N THR A 123 5.31 6.66 -15.36
CA THR A 123 5.51 8.11 -15.36
C THR A 123 4.76 8.77 -14.21
N GLY A 124 3.48 8.44 -14.03
CA GLY A 124 2.68 8.97 -12.92
C GLY A 124 3.23 8.57 -11.55
N GLY A 125 3.76 7.35 -11.42
CA GLY A 125 4.46 6.89 -10.22
C GLY A 125 5.71 7.70 -9.91
N GLY A 126 6.58 7.93 -10.89
CA GLY A 126 7.80 8.73 -10.70
C GLY A 126 7.52 10.19 -10.34
N VAL A 127 6.53 10.81 -11.01
CA VAL A 127 6.09 12.17 -10.68
C VAL A 127 5.54 12.24 -9.26
N PHE A 128 4.76 11.24 -8.85
CA PHE A 128 4.22 11.18 -7.49
C PHE A 128 5.31 11.07 -6.43
N ILE A 129 6.31 10.20 -6.63
CA ILE A 129 7.46 10.08 -5.71
C ILE A 129 8.23 11.40 -5.58
N SER A 130 8.26 12.20 -6.66
CA SER A 130 8.93 13.51 -6.63
C SER A 130 8.13 14.55 -5.83
N ILE A 131 6.79 14.46 -5.83
CA ILE A 131 5.89 15.41 -5.17
C ILE A 131 5.53 14.94 -3.74
N SER A 132 5.61 13.65 -3.45
CA SER A 132 5.18 13.06 -2.19
C SER A 132 5.86 13.65 -0.94
N PRO A 133 7.17 14.01 -0.93
CA PRO A 133 7.77 14.62 0.25
C PRO A 133 7.26 16.06 0.49
N LEU A 134 6.91 16.79 -0.58
CA LEU A 134 6.30 18.12 -0.47
C LEU A 134 4.91 18.01 0.16
N LEU A 135 4.11 17.03 -0.28
CA LEU A 135 2.82 16.74 0.34
C LEU A 135 2.98 16.33 1.80
N GLY A 136 3.97 15.49 2.12
CA GLY A 136 4.30 15.10 3.49
C GLY A 136 4.67 16.28 4.37
N THR A 137 5.46 17.23 3.85
CA THR A 137 5.83 18.45 4.56
C THR A 137 4.60 19.32 4.84
N TRP A 138 3.73 19.49 3.84
CA TRP A 138 2.49 20.24 4.00
C TRP A 138 1.55 19.60 5.05
N LEU A 139 1.39 18.29 5.01
CA LEU A 139 0.61 17.53 5.99
C LEU A 139 1.21 17.66 7.39
N GLN A 140 2.54 17.54 7.52
CA GLN A 140 3.24 17.69 8.79
C GLN A 140 2.99 19.07 9.43
N MET A 141 3.00 20.15 8.64
CA MET A 141 2.79 21.50 9.17
C MET A 141 1.36 21.77 9.65
N HIS A 142 0.34 21.15 9.04
CA HIS A 142 -1.07 21.46 9.34
C HIS A 142 -1.76 20.40 10.20
N LEU A 143 -1.39 19.13 10.04
CA LEU A 143 -2.06 17.97 10.64
C LEU A 143 -1.11 17.10 11.46
N GLY A 144 0.17 17.49 11.60
CA GLY A 144 1.17 16.69 12.28
C GLY A 144 1.54 15.41 11.53
N TRP A 145 2.15 14.47 12.25
CA TRP A 145 2.60 13.20 11.67
C TRP A 145 1.41 12.27 11.39
N GLU A 146 0.31 12.44 12.12
CA GLU A 146 -0.93 11.69 11.95
C GLU A 146 -1.57 11.96 10.57
N GLY A 147 -1.41 13.19 10.05
CA GLY A 147 -1.99 13.61 8.76
C GLY A 147 -1.65 12.66 7.61
N SER A 148 -0.41 12.17 7.55
CA SER A 148 0.03 11.21 6.55
C SER A 148 -0.76 9.90 6.61
N PHE A 149 -1.01 9.37 7.81
CA PHE A 149 -1.80 8.15 7.98
C PHE A 149 -3.28 8.35 7.68
N TYR A 150 -3.87 9.48 8.10
CA TYR A 150 -5.26 9.80 7.76
C TYR A 150 -5.48 9.88 6.25
N VAL A 151 -4.61 10.60 5.53
CA VAL A 151 -4.70 10.71 4.07
C VAL A 151 -4.53 9.35 3.42
N PHE A 152 -3.59 8.53 3.87
CA PHE A 152 -3.43 7.17 3.37
C PHE A 152 -4.71 6.35 3.53
N ILE A 153 -5.31 6.34 4.72
CA ILE A 153 -6.53 5.57 5.01
C ILE A 153 -7.68 6.03 4.10
N VAL A 154 -7.89 7.34 3.96
CA VAL A 154 -8.95 7.88 3.10
C VAL A 154 -8.74 7.48 1.63
N LEU A 155 -7.52 7.62 1.12
CA LEU A 155 -7.21 7.24 -0.26
C LEU A 155 -7.33 5.72 -0.47
N ALA A 156 -6.87 4.92 0.48
CA ALA A 156 -7.00 3.46 0.45
C ALA A 156 -8.47 3.03 0.49
N ALA A 157 -9.32 3.67 1.29
CA ALA A 157 -10.75 3.40 1.35
C ALA A 157 -11.46 3.72 0.02
N ILE A 158 -11.16 4.90 -0.58
CA ILE A 158 -11.68 5.26 -1.91
C ILE A 158 -11.28 4.22 -2.95
N VAL A 159 -10.01 3.80 -2.92
CA VAL A 159 -9.47 2.79 -3.83
C VAL A 159 -10.11 1.42 -3.59
N TRP A 160 -10.33 1.03 -2.34
CA TRP A 160 -10.99 -0.22 -1.98
C TRP A 160 -12.43 -0.28 -2.51
N ILE A 161 -13.22 0.78 -2.29
CA ILE A 161 -14.59 0.88 -2.79
C ILE A 161 -14.62 0.82 -4.32
N LYS A 162 -13.78 1.63 -4.99
CA LYS A 162 -13.73 1.63 -6.47
C LYS A 162 -13.29 0.28 -7.04
N ALA A 163 -12.29 -0.36 -6.45
CA ALA A 163 -11.83 -1.68 -6.88
C ALA A 163 -12.90 -2.76 -6.64
N GLY A 164 -13.63 -2.70 -5.52
CA GLY A 164 -14.71 -3.63 -5.22
C GLY A 164 -15.84 -3.58 -6.24
N VAL A 165 -16.19 -2.38 -6.71
CA VAL A 165 -17.26 -2.15 -7.71
C VAL A 165 -16.79 -2.43 -9.14
N LEU A 166 -15.58 -1.99 -9.51
CA LEU A 166 -15.10 -2.04 -10.90
C LEU A 166 -14.55 -3.42 -11.30
N LEU A 167 -13.88 -4.11 -10.38
CA LEU A 167 -13.36 -5.45 -10.65
C LEU A 167 -14.52 -6.45 -10.52
N LYS A 168 -15.18 -6.83 -11.62
CA LYS A 168 -16.03 -8.03 -11.62
C LYS A 168 -15.14 -9.27 -11.42
N GLU A 169 -15.59 -10.22 -10.60
CA GLU A 169 -14.87 -11.49 -10.42
C GLU A 169 -14.64 -12.13 -11.79
N ASN A 170 -13.38 -12.37 -12.13
CA ASN A 170 -13.05 -13.00 -13.39
C ASN A 170 -13.51 -14.47 -13.34
N PRO A 171 -14.33 -14.98 -14.28
CA PRO A 171 -14.95 -16.31 -14.21
C PRO A 171 -13.99 -17.51 -14.19
N ARG A 172 -12.66 -17.31 -14.24
CA ARG A 172 -11.68 -18.39 -14.34
C ARG A 172 -11.63 -19.32 -13.12
N SER A 173 -12.07 -18.87 -11.94
CA SER A 173 -12.22 -19.75 -10.76
C SER A 173 -13.37 -20.75 -10.92
N ARG A 174 -14.36 -20.48 -11.80
CA ARG A 174 -15.49 -21.39 -12.04
C ARG A 174 -15.13 -22.62 -12.88
N ASN A 175 -14.10 -22.53 -13.74
CA ASN A 175 -13.74 -23.65 -14.63
C ASN A 175 -12.83 -24.70 -13.96
N VAL A 176 -12.11 -24.35 -12.88
CA VAL A 176 -11.32 -25.34 -12.13
C VAL A 176 -12.23 -26.20 -11.23
N ALA A 177 -13.28 -25.61 -10.65
CA ALA A 177 -14.25 -26.36 -9.84
C ALA A 177 -15.17 -27.30 -10.65
N LEU A 178 -15.33 -27.05 -11.97
CA LEU A 178 -16.13 -27.87 -12.87
C LEU A 178 -15.34 -28.98 -13.58
N ASN A 179 -14.00 -28.97 -13.51
CA ASN A 179 -13.14 -30.01 -14.08
C ASN A 179 -12.64 -31.03 -13.04
N VAL A 180 -13.12 -30.94 -11.79
CA VAL A 180 -12.77 -31.84 -10.67
C VAL A 180 -14.01 -32.65 -10.20
N ASN A 181 -15.16 -32.48 -10.86
CA ASN A 181 -16.36 -33.31 -10.72
C ASN A 181 -16.67 -34.00 -12.05
#